data_AF-A0A1Q4X8A9-F1
#
_entry.id   AF-A0A1Q4X8A9-F1
#
_cell.length_a   1.000
_cell.length_b   1.000
_cell.length_c   1.000
_cell.angle_alpha   90.00
_cell.angle_beta   90.00
_cell.angle_gamma   90.00
#
_symmetry.space_group_name_H-M   'P 1'
#
loop_
_entity.id
_entity.type
_entity.pdbx_description
1 polymer ?
#
loop_
_entity_poly.entity_id
_entity_poly.type
_entity_poly.pdbx_seq_one_letter_code
_entity_poly.pdbx_strand_id
1 'polypeptide(L)'
;MGAKVDATGELVELKFHTQAYRDMAPTELAAAITEVVNKARSQMAERVSEAYGPFLPEVAGAEEVMNGDLDPLKLLDRLGIPSDDPRQ
;
A
#
# COMPACT_ATOMS: atom_id res chain seq x y z
N MET A 1 0.22 -20.68 -0.26
CA MET A 1 -0.39 -19.77 -1.26
C MET A 1 0.38 -18.46 -1.22
N GLY A 2 0.42 -17.70 -2.31
CA GLY A 2 1.02 -16.36 -2.34
C GLY A 2 0.10 -15.37 -3.06
N ALA A 3 0.19 -14.10 -2.68
CA ALA A 3 -0.46 -12.99 -3.37
C ALA A 3 0.58 -11.90 -3.68
N LYS A 4 0.36 -11.17 -4.78
CA LYS A 4 1.12 -9.96 -5.10
C LYS A 4 0.17 -8.79 -5.24
N VAL A 5 0.60 -7.67 -4.71
CA VAL A 5 -0.08 -6.39 -4.90
C VAL A 5 0.83 -5.43 -5.64
N ASP A 6 0.25 -4.48 -6.34
CA ASP A 6 0.98 -3.37 -6.94
C ASP A 6 1.27 -2.26 -5.92
N ALA A 7 1.85 -1.14 -6.40
CA ALA A 7 2.18 0.01 -5.56
C ALA A 7 0.96 0.75 -4.97
N THR A 8 -0.24 0.53 -5.52
CA THR A 8 -1.49 1.11 -4.99
C THR A 8 -2.17 0.18 -3.97
N GLY A 9 -1.66 -1.05 -3.83
CA GLY A 9 -2.25 -2.09 -2.99
C GLY A 9 -3.32 -2.92 -3.70
N GLU A 10 -3.46 -2.79 -5.02
CA GLU A 10 -4.36 -3.61 -5.84
C GLU A 10 -3.80 -5.04 -5.98
N LEU A 11 -4.65 -6.05 -5.84
CA LEU A 11 -4.28 -7.45 -6.01
C LEU A 11 -4.09 -7.78 -7.50
N VAL A 12 -2.85 -8.03 -7.91
CA VAL A 12 -2.50 -8.34 -9.31
C VAL A 12 -2.23 -9.81 -9.56
N GLU A 13 -1.93 -10.60 -8.52
CA GLU A 13 -1.67 -12.04 -8.65
C GLU A 13 -2.10 -12.80 -7.40
N LEU A 14 -2.76 -13.94 -7.59
CA LEU A 14 -3.02 -14.94 -6.55
C LEU A 14 -2.54 -16.31 -7.04
N LYS A 15 -1.66 -16.97 -6.29
CA LYS A 15 -1.04 -18.24 -6.68
C LYS A 15 -1.21 -19.32 -5.61
N PHE A 16 -1.78 -20.44 -6.03
CA PHE A 16 -1.84 -21.68 -5.26
C PHE A 16 -0.63 -22.56 -5.63
N HIS A 17 0.23 -22.86 -4.65
CA HIS A 17 1.42 -23.69 -4.90
C HIS A 17 1.12 -25.19 -4.89
N THR A 18 -0.01 -25.59 -4.32
CA THR A 18 -0.46 -26.97 -4.18
C THR A 18 -1.97 -27.03 -4.39
N GLN A 19 -2.52 -28.25 -4.45
CA GLN A 19 -3.96 -28.49 -4.54
C GLN A 19 -4.66 -28.60 -3.18
N ALA A 20 -3.94 -28.38 -2.06
CA ALA A 20 -4.49 -28.55 -0.71
C ALA A 20 -5.73 -27.69 -0.42
N TYR A 21 -5.91 -26.59 -1.15
CA TYR A 21 -7.12 -25.75 -1.06
C TYR A 21 -8.41 -26.48 -1.43
N ARG A 22 -8.33 -27.58 -2.17
CA ARG A 22 -9.50 -28.38 -2.58
C ARG A 22 -10.10 -29.16 -1.43
N ASP A 23 -9.29 -29.51 -0.44
CA ASP A 23 -9.69 -30.30 0.72
C ASP A 23 -10.06 -29.40 1.92
N MET A 24 -9.89 -28.08 1.79
CA MET A 24 -10.22 -27.11 2.84
C MET A 24 -11.73 -26.89 2.94
N ALA A 25 -12.21 -26.66 4.15
CA ALA A 25 -13.55 -26.13 4.33
C ALA A 25 -13.66 -24.74 3.64
N PRO A 26 -14.81 -24.39 3.05
CA PRO A 26 -14.95 -23.10 2.35
C PRO A 26 -14.60 -21.88 3.20
N THR A 27 -14.92 -21.91 4.49
CA THR A 27 -14.60 -20.85 5.44
C THR A 27 -13.11 -20.76 5.75
N GLU A 28 -12.44 -21.89 5.87
CA GLU A 28 -10.99 -21.96 6.07
C GLU A 28 -10.24 -21.43 4.85
N LEU A 29 -10.69 -21.78 3.64
CA LEU A 29 -10.11 -21.27 2.41
C LEU A 29 -10.28 -19.75 2.28
N ALA A 30 -11.48 -19.23 2.59
CA ALA A 30 -11.74 -17.79 2.56
C ALA A 30 -10.83 -17.04 3.55
N ALA A 31 -10.66 -17.58 4.76
CA ALA A 31 -9.75 -17.02 5.77
C ALA A 31 -8.30 -17.02 5.29
N ALA A 32 -7.83 -18.14 4.74
CA ALA A 32 -6.46 -18.28 4.23
C ALA A 32 -6.16 -17.32 3.07
N ILE A 33 -7.10 -17.14 2.13
CA ILE A 33 -6.95 -16.16 1.03
C ILE A 33 -6.87 -14.74 1.61
N THR A 34 -7.79 -14.39 2.51
CA THR A 34 -7.85 -13.06 3.13
C THR A 34 -6.56 -12.73 3.89
N GLU A 35 -6.03 -13.70 4.65
CA GLU A 35 -4.77 -13.57 5.37
C GLU A 35 -3.60 -13.28 4.42
N VAL A 36 -3.47 -14.06 3.34
CA VAL A 36 -2.37 -13.91 2.39
C VAL A 36 -2.44 -12.58 1.64
N VAL A 37 -3.63 -12.11 1.28
CA VAL A 37 -3.83 -10.80 0.64
C VAL A 37 -3.49 -9.67 1.60
N ASN A 38 -3.97 -9.73 2.85
CA ASN A 38 -3.65 -8.72 3.86
C ASN A 38 -2.16 -8.66 4.14
N LYS A 39 -1.50 -9.81 4.24
CA LYS A 39 -0.04 -9.89 4.38
C LYS A 39 0.69 -9.22 3.23
N ALA A 40 0.27 -9.45 1.98
CA ALA A 40 0.87 -8.80 0.82
C ALA A 40 0.72 -7.27 0.86
N ARG A 41 -0.47 -6.77 1.25
CA ARG A 41 -0.73 -5.32 1.43
C ARG A 41 0.13 -4.71 2.53
N SER A 42 0.25 -5.38 3.69
CA SER A 42 1.11 -4.91 4.78
C SER A 42 2.58 -4.84 4.37
N GLN A 43 3.08 -5.87 3.68
CA GLN A 43 4.47 -5.88 3.18
C GLN A 43 4.71 -4.82 2.09
N MET A 44 3.69 -4.45 1.31
CA MET A 44 3.78 -3.33 0.38
C MET A 44 3.89 -2.02 1.15
N ALA A 45 3.01 -1.78 2.13
CA ALA A 45 3.02 -0.58 2.94
C ALA A 45 4.36 -0.38 3.67
N GLU A 46 4.95 -1.47 4.19
CA GLU A 46 6.28 -1.47 4.79
C GLU A 46 7.36 -1.03 3.79
N ARG A 47 7.36 -1.60 2.58
CA ARG A 47 8.32 -1.20 1.52
C ARG A 47 8.16 0.25 1.08
N VAL A 48 6.92 0.74 0.99
CA VAL A 48 6.65 2.15 0.70
C VAL A 48 7.18 3.03 1.83
N SER A 49 6.91 2.67 3.08
CA SER A 49 7.44 3.37 4.26
C SER A 49 8.97 3.39 4.28
N GLU A 50 9.64 2.27 3.97
CA GLU A 50 11.10 2.21 3.90
C GLU A 50 11.68 3.05 2.75
N ALA A 51 11.04 3.02 1.57
CA ALA A 51 11.52 3.73 0.39
C ALA A 51 11.30 5.24 0.48
N TYR A 52 10.14 5.66 1.01
CA TYR A 52 9.74 7.07 1.08
C TYR A 52 9.96 7.70 2.45
N GLY A 53 10.14 6.92 3.52
CA GLY A 53 10.37 7.41 4.88
C GLY A 53 11.47 8.46 5.02
N PRO A 54 12.63 8.33 4.34
CA PRO A 54 13.67 9.36 4.36
C PRO A 54 13.30 10.67 3.65
N PHE A 55 12.30 10.64 2.78
CA PHE A 55 11.85 11.78 1.97
C PHE A 55 10.49 12.31 2.41
N LEU A 56 9.76 11.57 3.24
CA LEU A 56 8.56 12.03 3.89
C LEU A 56 8.99 13.07 4.92
N PRO A 57 8.64 14.35 4.71
CA PRO A 57 8.97 15.36 5.69
C PRO A 57 8.23 14.99 6.99
N GLU A 58 8.85 15.17 8.18
CA GLU A 58 8.34 14.82 9.53
C GLU A 58 6.90 15.30 9.83
N VAL A 59 6.40 16.11 8.94
CA VAL A 59 5.18 16.88 8.94
C VAL A 59 3.97 16.17 8.32
N ALA A 60 4.13 15.18 7.45
CA ALA A 60 2.98 14.41 6.93
C ALA A 60 2.54 13.39 7.99
N GLY A 61 1.29 13.49 8.47
CA GLY A 61 0.76 12.49 9.39
C GLY A 61 0.79 11.12 8.70
N ALA A 62 1.38 10.11 9.35
CA ALA A 62 1.45 8.74 8.80
C ALA A 62 0.06 8.21 8.37
N GLU A 63 -1.01 8.71 8.99
CA GLU A 63 -2.40 8.42 8.68
C GLU A 63 -2.88 9.01 7.34
N GLU A 64 -2.49 10.25 6.98
CA GLU A 64 -2.81 10.86 5.68
C GLU A 64 -2.10 10.14 4.53
N VAL A 65 -0.85 9.71 4.76
CA VAL A 65 -0.07 8.90 3.80
C VAL A 65 -0.75 7.54 3.57
N MET A 66 -1.15 6.85 4.64
CA MET A 66 -1.77 5.53 4.55
C MET A 66 -3.17 5.56 3.94
N ASN A 67 -3.92 6.64 4.13
CA ASN A 67 -5.25 6.82 3.54
C ASN A 67 -5.20 7.33 2.10
N GLY A 68 -4.02 7.67 1.58
CA GLY A 68 -3.84 8.21 0.23
C GLY A 68 -4.34 9.66 0.07
N ASP A 69 -4.54 10.37 1.18
CA ASP A 69 -5.09 11.74 1.20
C ASP A 69 -3.99 12.81 1.13
N LEU A 70 -2.86 12.46 0.51
CA LEU A 70 -1.74 13.38 0.34
C LEU A 70 -2.10 14.40 -0.74
N ASP A 71 -2.50 15.58 -0.29
CA ASP A 71 -2.61 16.76 -1.14
C ASP A 71 -1.19 17.23 -1.52
N PRO A 72 -0.77 17.06 -2.79
CA PRO A 72 0.57 17.44 -3.21
C PRO A 72 0.82 18.93 -3.06
N LEU A 73 -0.18 19.81 -3.24
CA LEU A 73 0.02 21.27 -3.13
C LEU A 73 0.36 21.67 -1.70
N LYS A 74 -0.33 21.10 -0.71
CA LYS A 74 -0.02 21.31 0.71
C LYS A 74 1.36 20.77 1.08
N LEU A 75 1.80 19.67 0.46
CA LEU A 75 3.13 19.11 0.69
C LEU A 75 4.22 20.05 0.17
N LEU A 76 4.04 20.61 -1.04
CA LEU A 76 4.99 21.58 -1.63
C LEU A 76 5.10 22.86 -0.78
N ASP A 77 3.96 23.43 -0.38
CA ASP A 77 3.92 24.63 0.48
C ASP A 77 4.65 24.40 1.80
N ARG A 78 4.49 23.21 2.39
CA ARG A 78 5.12 22.84 3.67
C ARG A 78 6.62 22.54 3.54
N LEU A 79 7.07 22.17 2.35
CA LEU A 79 8.50 21.99 2.02
C LEU A 79 9.18 23.34 1.68
N GLY A 80 8.43 24.45 1.72
CA GLY A 80 8.94 25.78 1.36
C GLY A 80 9.21 25.93 -0.13
N ILE A 81 8.66 25.05 -0.97
CA ILE A 81 8.73 25.16 -2.42
C ILE A 81 7.54 26.04 -2.86
N PRO A 82 7.77 27.24 -3.39
CA PRO A 82 6.68 28.08 -3.87
C PRO A 82 5.94 27.37 -4.98
N SER A 83 4.64 27.19 -4.78
CA SER A 83 3.66 26.66 -5.73
C SER A 83 3.27 27.76 -6.75
N ASP A 84 4.27 28.40 -7.37
CA ASP A 84 4.00 29.36 -8.44
C ASP A 84 3.49 28.59 -9.67
N ASP A 85 2.19 28.74 -9.96
CA ASP A 85 1.59 28.32 -11.23
C ASP A 85 2.27 29.12 -12.36
N PRO A 86 3.00 28.49 -13.30
CA PRO A 86 3.69 29.20 -14.39
C PRO A 86 2.73 29.80 -15.43
N ARG A 87 1.43 29.94 -15.10
CA ARG A 87 0.36 30.42 -15.98
C ARG A 87 -0.37 31.67 -15.47
N GLN A 88 0.17 32.39 -14.48
CA GLN A 88 -0.28 33.74 -14.13
C GLN A 88 0.69 34.83 -14.58
#